data_AF-A0A3M1DNT2-F1
#
_entry.id   AF-A0A3M1DNT2-F1
#
_cell.length_a   1.000
_cell.length_b   1.000
_cell.length_c   1.000
_cell.angle_alpha   90.00
_cell.angle_beta   90.00
_cell.angle_gamma   90.00
#
_symmetry.space_group_name_H-M   'P 1'
#
loop_
_entity.id
_entity.type
_entity.pdbx_description
1 polymer ?
#
loop_
_entity_poly.entity_id
_entity_poly.type
_entity_poly.pdbx_seq_one_letter_code
_entity_poly.pdbx_strand_id
1 'polypeptide(L)'
;MRTAKMRKHPAPHTSGSRPALTASGIGLALILTCGPGVVHSVQAEEALWPALTGGTSDFLARYRFEHVDDDLKTKDANANTLRLALGYRTGAFHGFRLYGQLEHVQAITEEKYFDLQNGKTSYPVIADPESTELKQAYLSYEGISATEIRVGRQIITYRKAPFHRYIGTVLWRQNWQTFDAVSLKNTSLPDTTLQLAYVNQVNLITRKNDDIDAFFFNGKYTGFKPAKLELYNYYLDYDDKPDFGKSTNTLGLRANGAHPLNGTVSLLYTGEFAWQTDVGDNPVSYDANYWLVEGGVKFKLDNPLNMLLLKASYEVLGSDNGTKAFITPLGTNHAFQGWADRFLATPANGIEDFYATLITKPFGAKFVAVWHDLSSEERDFDYGTELDLMLTKSFMKHWTVGAKASWYDADGNSLNTAGPPSKDATKYWAWVQFKY
;
A
#
# COMPACT_ATOMS: atom_id res chain seq x y z
N MET A 1 -56.97 47.42 13.34
CA MET A 1 -55.90 48.44 13.24
C MET A 1 -54.57 47.80 13.56
N ARG A 2 -53.80 47.41 12.54
CA ARG A 2 -52.41 46.95 12.71
C ARG A 2 -51.56 47.51 11.57
N THR A 3 -50.44 48.03 12.00
CA THR A 3 -49.47 48.91 11.37
C THR A 3 -48.66 48.21 10.28
N ALA A 4 -48.42 48.94 9.19
CA ALA A 4 -47.53 48.56 8.11
C ALA A 4 -46.06 48.54 8.57
N LYS A 5 -45.34 47.47 8.22
CA LYS A 5 -43.87 47.43 8.24
C LYS A 5 -43.39 47.20 6.80
N MET A 6 -42.63 48.17 6.30
CA MET A 6 -41.98 48.17 5.00
C MET A 6 -41.00 47.00 4.87
N ARG A 7 -41.10 46.27 3.76
CA ARG A 7 -40.08 45.31 3.30
C ARG A 7 -38.88 46.10 2.77
N LYS A 8 -37.69 45.85 3.32
CA LYS A 8 -36.42 46.22 2.70
C LYS A 8 -36.06 45.18 1.64
N HIS A 9 -35.92 45.63 0.39
CA HIS A 9 -35.27 44.87 -0.68
C HIS A 9 -33.77 44.75 -0.40
N PRO A 10 -33.15 43.58 -0.57
CA PRO A 10 -31.69 43.50 -0.75
C PRO A 10 -31.31 43.78 -2.21
N ALA A 11 -30.15 44.41 -2.36
CA ALA A 11 -29.50 44.81 -3.60
C ALA A 11 -29.12 43.61 -4.49
N PRO A 12 -28.95 43.81 -5.82
CA PRO A 12 -28.60 42.72 -6.74
C PRO A 12 -27.16 42.24 -6.50
N HIS A 13 -27.00 40.94 -6.28
CA HIS A 13 -25.70 40.28 -6.37
C HIS A 13 -25.27 40.21 -7.83
N THR A 14 -24.22 40.96 -8.15
CA THR A 14 -23.49 40.87 -9.42
C THR A 14 -22.86 39.47 -9.53
N SER A 15 -23.24 38.73 -10.57
CA SER A 15 -22.61 37.48 -10.96
C SER A 15 -21.17 37.75 -11.44
N GLY A 16 -20.21 37.59 -10.54
CA GLY A 16 -18.81 37.48 -10.93
C GLY A 16 -18.58 36.11 -11.56
N SER A 17 -18.53 36.06 -12.89
CA SER A 17 -17.99 34.93 -13.64
C SER A 17 -16.55 34.68 -13.19
N ARG A 18 -16.32 33.62 -12.41
CA ARG A 18 -14.97 33.09 -12.20
C ARG A 18 -14.53 32.42 -13.50
N PRO A 19 -13.33 32.72 -14.03
CA PRO A 19 -12.85 32.01 -15.20
C PRO A 19 -12.63 30.55 -14.82
N ALA A 20 -13.20 29.64 -15.62
CA ALA A 20 -12.83 28.24 -15.60
C ALA A 20 -11.33 28.18 -15.94
N LEU A 21 -10.50 27.74 -14.99
CA LEU A 21 -9.18 27.23 -15.34
C LEU A 21 -9.40 25.91 -16.07
N THR A 22 -9.51 25.98 -17.38
CA THR A 22 -9.26 24.84 -18.25
C THR A 22 -7.80 24.46 -18.05
N ALA A 23 -7.56 23.36 -17.32
CA ALA A 23 -6.26 22.70 -17.27
C ALA A 23 -5.91 22.28 -18.70
N SER A 24 -5.16 23.13 -19.39
CA SER A 24 -4.58 22.79 -20.68
C SER A 24 -3.49 21.78 -20.39
N GLY A 25 -3.70 20.55 -20.84
CA GLY A 25 -2.72 19.47 -20.74
C GLY A 25 -1.37 19.95 -21.26
N ILE A 26 -0.39 20.03 -20.36
CA ILE A 26 1.01 20.24 -20.74
C ILE A 26 1.49 18.90 -21.28
N GLY A 27 1.21 18.66 -22.55
CA GLY A 27 1.95 17.67 -23.33
C GLY A 27 3.41 18.13 -23.37
N LEU A 28 4.27 17.46 -22.60
CA LEU A 28 5.71 17.66 -22.65
C LEU A 28 6.22 17.09 -23.99
N ALA A 29 6.09 17.87 -25.06
CA ALA A 29 6.72 17.57 -26.34
C ALA A 29 8.22 17.81 -26.20
N LEU A 30 8.97 16.71 -26.06
CA LEU A 30 10.43 16.72 -26.13
C LEU A 30 10.85 17.01 -27.58
N ILE A 31 11.01 18.28 -27.95
CA ILE A 31 11.57 18.66 -29.24
C ILE A 31 13.08 18.42 -29.19
N LEU A 32 13.52 17.27 -29.69
CA LEU A 32 14.91 17.05 -30.07
C LEU A 32 15.22 17.92 -31.30
N THR A 33 15.80 19.10 -31.07
CA THR A 33 16.44 19.86 -32.14
C THR A 33 17.75 19.18 -32.51
N CYS A 34 17.72 18.35 -33.55
CA CYS A 34 18.92 17.85 -34.22
C CYS A 34 19.55 19.00 -35.03
N GLY A 35 20.64 19.57 -34.52
CA GLY A 35 21.52 20.44 -35.32
C GLY A 35 22.35 19.60 -36.30
N PRO A 36 22.64 20.10 -37.51
CA PRO A 36 23.43 19.33 -38.49
C PRO A 36 24.90 19.41 -38.10
N GLY A 37 25.39 18.36 -37.43
CA GLY A 37 26.78 18.23 -37.00
C GLY A 37 27.23 16.76 -36.98
N VAL A 38 27.75 16.32 -38.13
CA VAL A 38 28.84 15.34 -38.34
C VAL A 38 28.95 14.14 -37.38
N VAL A 39 28.54 12.97 -37.89
CA VAL A 39 29.08 11.60 -37.66
C VAL A 39 29.42 11.21 -36.21
N HIS A 40 28.42 10.79 -35.45
CA HIS A 40 28.58 9.95 -34.24
C HIS A 40 27.79 8.62 -34.30
N SER A 41 27.23 8.27 -35.47
CA SER A 41 26.31 7.13 -35.61
C SER A 41 26.96 5.76 -35.36
N VAL A 42 28.23 5.59 -35.72
CA VAL A 42 28.90 4.27 -35.65
C VAL A 42 29.23 3.84 -34.22
N GLN A 43 29.57 4.77 -33.31
CA GLN A 43 29.90 4.42 -31.91
C GLN A 43 28.67 4.28 -31.00
N ALA A 44 27.58 5.00 -31.28
CA ALA A 44 26.34 4.88 -30.52
C ALA A 44 25.64 3.53 -30.80
N GLU A 45 25.72 3.04 -32.04
CA GLU A 45 25.17 1.75 -32.46
C GLU A 45 25.90 0.57 -31.80
N GLU A 46 27.23 0.65 -31.67
CA GLU A 46 28.05 -0.38 -30.99
C GLU A 46 27.78 -0.51 -29.48
N ALA A 47 27.36 0.56 -28.80
CA ALA A 47 27.10 0.56 -27.36
C ALA A 47 25.64 0.25 -26.98
N LEU A 48 24.69 0.51 -27.88
CA LEU A 48 23.26 0.28 -27.63
C LEU A 48 22.91 -1.21 -27.54
N TRP A 49 23.41 -2.03 -28.48
CA TRP A 49 23.05 -3.45 -28.51
C TRP A 49 23.54 -4.24 -27.29
N PRO A 50 24.79 -4.05 -26.80
CA PRO A 50 25.22 -4.63 -25.53
C PRO A 50 24.40 -4.14 -24.32
N ALA A 51 23.96 -2.87 -24.30
CA ALA A 51 23.09 -2.39 -23.23
C ALA A 51 21.71 -3.04 -23.29
N LEU A 52 21.14 -3.25 -24.48
CA LEU A 52 19.85 -3.90 -24.66
C LEU A 52 19.88 -5.40 -24.35
N THR A 53 21.00 -6.09 -24.56
CA THR A 53 21.09 -7.56 -24.42
C THR A 53 21.79 -8.02 -23.14
N GLY A 54 22.70 -7.22 -22.58
CA GLY A 54 23.45 -7.49 -21.34
C GLY A 54 22.68 -7.17 -20.06
N GLY A 55 21.35 -7.04 -20.14
CA GLY A 55 20.48 -6.78 -19.02
C GLY A 55 20.27 -7.96 -18.07
N THR A 56 19.35 -7.80 -17.13
CA THR A 56 18.99 -8.82 -16.14
C THR A 56 17.51 -9.18 -16.25
N SER A 57 17.20 -10.46 -16.20
CA SER A 57 15.83 -10.95 -16.11
C SER A 57 15.44 -11.24 -14.65
N ASP A 58 14.15 -11.10 -14.35
CA ASP A 58 13.56 -11.60 -13.10
C ASP A 58 12.37 -12.50 -13.42
N PHE A 59 12.20 -13.57 -12.63
CA PHE A 59 11.06 -14.47 -12.78
C PHE A 59 10.46 -14.79 -11.42
N LEU A 60 9.13 -14.78 -11.36
CA LEU A 60 8.37 -15.20 -10.19
C LEU A 60 7.27 -16.17 -10.62
N ALA A 61 7.18 -17.29 -9.91
CA ALA A 61 6.03 -18.18 -9.96
C ALA A 61 5.49 -18.36 -8.53
N ARG A 62 4.19 -18.15 -8.33
CA ARG A 62 3.55 -18.32 -7.02
C ARG A 62 2.23 -19.05 -7.17
N TYR A 63 2.18 -20.25 -6.61
CA TYR A 63 0.92 -20.91 -6.31
C TYR A 63 0.42 -20.50 -4.93
N ARG A 64 -0.87 -20.19 -4.80
CA ARG A 64 -1.51 -19.88 -3.52
C ARG A 64 -2.89 -20.53 -3.43
N PHE A 65 -3.10 -21.26 -2.36
CA PHE A 65 -4.40 -21.65 -1.85
C PHE A 65 -4.89 -20.60 -0.85
N GLU A 66 -6.17 -20.23 -0.93
CA GLU A 66 -6.88 -19.38 0.02
C GLU A 66 -8.27 -19.95 0.28
N HIS A 67 -8.57 -20.20 1.55
CA HIS A 67 -9.89 -20.55 2.03
C HIS A 67 -10.43 -19.42 2.89
N VAL A 68 -11.72 -19.11 2.73
CA VAL A 68 -12.42 -18.12 3.55
C VAL A 68 -13.76 -18.71 3.96
N ASP A 69 -13.95 -18.85 5.26
CA ASP A 69 -15.24 -19.03 5.90
C ASP A 69 -15.63 -17.66 6.51
N ASP A 70 -16.77 -17.14 6.08
CA ASP A 70 -17.24 -15.81 6.46
C ASP A 70 -18.76 -15.87 6.63
N ASP A 71 -19.20 -15.69 7.87
CA ASP A 71 -20.60 -15.73 8.31
C ASP A 71 -21.50 -14.69 7.61
N LEU A 72 -20.94 -13.72 6.89
CA LEU A 72 -21.69 -12.80 6.02
C LEU A 72 -22.12 -13.43 4.69
N LYS A 73 -21.69 -14.66 4.41
CA LYS A 73 -21.88 -15.34 3.14
C LYS A 73 -22.55 -16.69 3.35
N THR A 74 -23.26 -17.14 2.33
CA THR A 74 -23.99 -18.42 2.34
C THR A 74 -23.12 -19.62 1.96
N LYS A 75 -21.88 -19.38 1.56
CA LYS A 75 -20.95 -20.39 1.04
C LYS A 75 -19.53 -20.01 1.41
N ASP A 76 -18.67 -20.98 1.64
CA ASP A 76 -17.24 -20.74 1.86
C ASP A 76 -16.51 -20.55 0.53
N ALA A 77 -15.47 -19.72 0.54
CA ALA A 77 -14.60 -19.52 -0.60
C ALA A 77 -13.41 -20.46 -0.61
N ASN A 78 -13.05 -20.97 -1.79
CA ASN A 78 -11.81 -21.70 -2.04
C ASN A 78 -11.19 -21.21 -3.35
N ALA A 79 -10.00 -20.64 -3.28
CA ALA A 79 -9.22 -20.19 -4.43
C ALA A 79 -7.91 -20.95 -4.53
N ASN A 80 -7.66 -21.54 -5.69
CA ASN A 80 -6.36 -22.10 -6.09
C ASN A 80 -5.84 -21.26 -7.23
N THR A 81 -4.89 -20.37 -6.96
CA THR A 81 -4.43 -19.37 -7.92
C THR A 81 -2.95 -19.55 -8.25
N LEU A 82 -2.59 -19.33 -9.51
CA LEU A 82 -1.22 -19.27 -9.99
C LEU A 82 -0.93 -17.85 -10.48
N ARG A 83 0.21 -17.29 -10.05
CA ARG A 83 0.79 -16.08 -10.60
C ARG A 83 2.13 -16.41 -11.24
N LEU A 84 2.33 -15.89 -12.45
CA LEU A 84 3.61 -15.85 -13.14
C LEU A 84 3.98 -14.39 -13.42
N ALA A 85 5.22 -14.00 -13.19
CA ALA A 85 5.73 -12.71 -13.62
C ALA A 85 7.12 -12.87 -14.23
N LEU A 86 7.33 -12.25 -15.39
CA LEU A 86 8.59 -12.28 -16.13
C LEU A 86 9.00 -10.84 -16.43
N GLY A 87 10.14 -10.43 -15.90
CA GLY A 87 10.70 -9.09 -16.08
C GLY A 87 12.04 -9.12 -16.80
N TYR A 88 12.34 -8.01 -17.49
CA TYR A 88 13.63 -7.74 -18.09
C TYR A 88 14.02 -6.29 -17.86
N ARG A 89 15.23 -6.06 -17.36
CA ARG A 89 15.87 -4.75 -17.23
C ARG A 89 17.07 -4.68 -18.14
N THR A 90 17.16 -3.67 -18.99
CA THR A 90 18.35 -3.47 -19.83
C THR A 90 19.56 -3.08 -19.00
N GLY A 91 20.75 -3.26 -19.56
CA GLY A 91 21.94 -2.54 -19.14
C GLY A 91 21.77 -1.01 -19.27
N ALA A 92 22.74 -0.27 -18.72
CA ALA A 92 22.74 1.19 -18.82
C ALA A 92 23.24 1.66 -20.18
N PHE A 93 22.52 2.62 -20.78
CA PHE A 93 22.94 3.32 -21.99
C PHE A 93 22.89 4.83 -21.73
N HIS A 94 24.06 5.47 -21.61
CA HIS A 94 24.17 6.89 -21.22
C HIS A 94 23.35 7.28 -19.97
N GLY A 95 23.31 6.38 -18.97
CA GLY A 95 22.54 6.56 -17.74
C GLY A 95 21.06 6.15 -17.83
N PHE A 96 20.55 5.82 -19.01
CA PHE A 96 19.19 5.31 -19.19
C PHE A 96 19.11 3.79 -19.05
N ARG A 97 18.00 3.29 -18.51
CA ARG A 97 17.63 1.86 -18.52
C ARG A 97 16.14 1.71 -18.80
N LEU A 98 15.77 0.65 -19.51
CA LEU A 98 14.39 0.22 -19.68
C LEU A 98 14.09 -0.95 -18.74
N TYR A 99 12.88 -0.99 -18.22
CA TYR A 99 12.35 -2.15 -17.52
C TYR A 99 10.94 -2.47 -18.04
N GLY A 100 10.69 -3.75 -18.30
CA GLY A 100 9.36 -4.28 -18.62
C GLY A 100 9.11 -5.55 -17.83
N GLN A 101 7.91 -5.71 -17.27
CA GLN A 101 7.47 -6.92 -16.58
C GLN A 101 6.05 -7.28 -16.98
N LEU A 102 5.89 -8.49 -17.51
CA LEU A 102 4.60 -9.10 -17.78
C LEU A 102 4.17 -9.94 -16.58
N GLU A 103 2.87 -9.96 -16.31
CA GLU A 103 2.25 -10.76 -15.27
C GLU A 103 1.06 -11.54 -15.82
N HIS A 104 0.88 -12.76 -15.32
CA HIS A 104 -0.27 -13.60 -15.58
C HIS A 104 -0.80 -14.18 -14.28
N VAL A 105 -2.09 -14.03 -14.02
CA VAL A 105 -2.82 -14.60 -12.89
C VAL A 105 -3.94 -15.48 -13.44
N GLN A 106 -4.06 -16.69 -12.93
CA GLN A 106 -5.15 -17.60 -13.31
C GLN A 106 -5.61 -18.44 -12.10
N ALA A 107 -6.89 -18.80 -12.10
CA ALA A 107 -7.42 -19.86 -11.27
C ALA A 107 -7.07 -21.21 -11.92
N ILE A 108 -6.56 -22.16 -11.13
CA ILE A 108 -6.22 -23.49 -11.66
C ILE A 108 -7.27 -24.55 -11.33
N THR A 109 -8.31 -24.17 -10.60
CA THR A 109 -9.51 -24.97 -10.32
C THR A 109 -10.75 -24.15 -10.62
N GLU A 110 -11.93 -24.77 -10.53
CA GLU A 110 -13.18 -24.01 -10.51
C GLU A 110 -13.12 -22.90 -9.46
N GLU A 111 -13.46 -21.67 -9.85
CA GLU A 111 -13.48 -20.54 -8.92
C GLU A 111 -14.67 -20.67 -7.99
N LYS A 112 -14.42 -21.08 -6.75
CA LYS A 112 -15.42 -21.05 -5.68
C LYS A 112 -15.19 -19.83 -4.82
N TYR A 113 -15.17 -18.63 -5.42
CA TYR A 113 -14.93 -17.36 -4.73
C TYR A 113 -15.44 -16.18 -5.58
N PHE A 114 -15.66 -15.04 -4.95
CA PHE A 114 -16.02 -13.80 -5.63
C PHE A 114 -14.76 -12.94 -5.88
N ASP A 115 -14.38 -12.74 -7.14
CA ASP A 115 -13.21 -11.93 -7.53
C ASP A 115 -13.53 -10.47 -7.86
N LEU A 116 -14.79 -10.06 -7.58
CA LEU A 116 -15.40 -8.76 -7.92
C LEU A 116 -15.78 -8.58 -9.40
N GLN A 117 -15.58 -9.59 -10.26
CA GLN A 117 -15.85 -9.54 -11.71
C GLN A 117 -16.63 -10.75 -12.25
N ASN A 118 -16.56 -11.90 -11.59
CA ASN A 118 -17.16 -13.17 -12.03
C ASN A 118 -18.61 -13.39 -11.56
N GLY A 119 -19.19 -12.41 -10.85
CA GLY A 119 -20.59 -12.42 -10.40
C GLY A 119 -20.92 -13.40 -9.27
N LYS A 120 -19.92 -14.07 -8.65
CA LYS A 120 -20.13 -15.11 -7.62
C LYS A 120 -20.38 -14.56 -6.21
N THR A 121 -21.28 -13.58 -6.08
CA THR A 121 -21.52 -12.78 -4.85
C THR A 121 -21.97 -13.56 -3.61
N SER A 122 -22.41 -14.82 -3.79
CA SER A 122 -22.74 -15.77 -2.70
C SER A 122 -21.51 -16.31 -1.95
N TYR A 123 -20.32 -16.17 -2.53
CA TYR A 123 -19.04 -16.53 -1.94
C TYR A 123 -18.33 -15.31 -1.34
N PRO A 124 -17.45 -15.50 -0.35
CA PRO A 124 -16.53 -14.49 0.14
C PRO A 124 -15.63 -13.92 -0.95
N VAL A 125 -15.15 -12.69 -0.72
CA VAL A 125 -14.29 -11.98 -1.66
C VAL A 125 -12.86 -12.51 -1.56
N ILE A 126 -12.33 -12.94 -2.69
CA ILE A 126 -10.91 -13.17 -2.93
C ILE A 126 -10.58 -12.39 -4.21
N ALA A 127 -10.11 -11.16 -4.05
CA ALA A 127 -9.94 -10.18 -5.13
C ALA A 127 -8.72 -10.46 -6.01
N ASP A 128 -8.71 -11.64 -6.63
CA ASP A 128 -7.65 -12.17 -7.48
C ASP A 128 -8.22 -12.58 -8.84
N PRO A 129 -8.74 -11.60 -9.63
CA PRO A 129 -9.28 -11.88 -10.95
C PRO A 129 -8.19 -12.38 -11.89
N GLU A 130 -8.56 -13.28 -12.81
CA GLU A 130 -7.64 -13.74 -13.85
C GLU A 130 -7.16 -12.57 -14.71
N SER A 131 -5.90 -12.58 -15.13
CA SER A 131 -5.29 -11.50 -15.91
C SER A 131 -4.07 -11.95 -16.70
N THR A 132 -3.80 -11.23 -17.78
CA THR A 132 -2.49 -11.16 -18.44
C THR A 132 -2.24 -9.70 -18.73
N GLU A 133 -1.24 -9.09 -18.10
CA GLU A 133 -1.02 -7.66 -18.20
C GLU A 133 0.44 -7.22 -18.12
N LEU A 134 0.69 -6.01 -18.61
CA LEU A 134 1.95 -5.31 -18.40
C LEU A 134 1.91 -4.67 -17.00
N LYS A 135 2.61 -5.31 -16.07
CA LYS A 135 2.64 -4.91 -14.67
C LYS A 135 3.57 -3.73 -14.42
N GLN A 136 4.75 -3.70 -15.03
CA GLN A 136 5.67 -2.57 -14.96
C GLN A 136 6.25 -2.30 -16.33
N ALA A 137 6.38 -1.02 -16.68
CA ALA A 137 7.02 -0.56 -17.89
C ALA A 137 7.49 0.88 -17.68
N TYR A 138 8.79 1.07 -17.49
CA TYR A 138 9.34 2.39 -17.23
C TYR A 138 10.72 2.59 -17.87
N LEU A 139 11.01 3.85 -18.18
CA LEU A 139 12.35 4.35 -18.45
C LEU A 139 12.91 4.93 -17.14
N SER A 140 14.12 4.53 -16.77
CA SER A 140 14.85 5.15 -15.66
C SER A 140 16.09 5.89 -16.15
N TYR A 141 16.46 6.97 -15.45
CA TYR A 141 17.65 7.75 -15.70
C TYR A 141 18.45 7.95 -14.41
N GLU A 142 19.72 7.56 -14.45
CA GLU A 142 20.69 7.64 -13.34
C GLU A 142 21.96 8.42 -13.76
N GLY A 143 21.88 9.28 -14.77
CA GLY A 143 23.01 10.10 -15.21
C GLY A 143 23.35 11.27 -14.28
N ILE A 144 22.51 11.53 -13.28
CA ILE A 144 22.74 12.53 -12.23
C ILE A 144 23.24 11.81 -10.98
N SER A 145 24.35 12.28 -10.41
CA SER A 145 24.94 11.67 -9.21
C SER A 145 23.91 11.53 -8.08
N ALA A 146 23.86 10.33 -7.47
CA ALA A 146 22.98 9.98 -6.38
C ALA A 146 21.48 10.22 -6.62
N THR A 147 21.05 10.30 -7.88
CA THR A 147 19.66 10.58 -8.27
C THR A 147 19.17 9.56 -9.30
N GLU A 148 18.01 8.99 -9.03
CA GLU A 148 17.28 8.12 -9.95
C GLU A 148 15.95 8.79 -10.30
N ILE A 149 15.64 8.90 -11.58
CA ILE A 149 14.35 9.37 -12.09
C ILE A 149 13.71 8.21 -12.86
N ARG A 150 12.40 7.99 -12.70
CA ARG A 150 11.64 7.01 -13.48
C ARG A 150 10.38 7.62 -14.07
N VAL A 151 10.06 7.23 -15.29
CA VAL A 151 8.82 7.63 -15.98
C VAL A 151 8.14 6.38 -16.54
N GLY A 152 6.85 6.23 -16.24
CA GLY A 152 6.02 5.11 -16.69
C GLY A 152 5.42 4.30 -15.54
N ARG A 153 4.88 3.13 -15.87
CA ARG A 153 4.24 2.21 -14.91
C ARG A 153 5.26 1.54 -14.02
N GLN A 154 5.12 1.72 -12.71
CA GLN A 154 6.11 1.29 -11.75
C GLN A 154 5.50 0.97 -10.39
N ILE A 155 6.22 0.18 -9.59
CA ILE A 155 5.94 0.03 -8.17
C ILE A 155 6.59 1.20 -7.41
N ILE A 156 5.80 1.88 -6.58
CA ILE A 156 6.27 2.90 -5.64
C ILE A 156 5.97 2.41 -4.23
N THR A 157 7.00 2.22 -3.41
CA THR A 157 6.85 1.93 -1.98
C THR A 157 7.90 2.66 -1.17
N TYR A 158 7.46 3.26 -0.06
CA TYR A 158 8.35 4.00 0.83
C TYR A 158 8.74 3.21 2.07
N ARG A 159 8.17 2.03 2.30
CA ARG A 159 8.57 1.16 3.42
C ARG A 159 8.79 -0.24 2.89
N LYS A 160 9.40 -1.11 3.70
CA LYS A 160 9.49 -2.53 3.35
C LYS A 160 8.18 -3.22 3.72
N ALA A 161 7.78 -4.16 2.88
CA ALA A 161 6.70 -5.08 3.18
C ALA A 161 6.88 -5.76 4.55
N PRO A 162 5.80 -5.97 5.32
CA PRO A 162 4.41 -5.64 4.98
C PRO A 162 3.97 -4.21 5.41
N PHE A 163 4.89 -3.36 5.85
CA PHE A 163 4.60 -2.06 6.50
C PHE A 163 4.22 -0.92 5.56
N HIS A 164 3.50 -1.21 4.47
CA HIS A 164 3.04 -0.21 3.52
C HIS A 164 1.70 0.40 3.97
N ARG A 165 1.67 1.15 5.08
CA ARG A 165 0.42 1.68 5.66
C ARG A 165 -0.32 2.62 4.69
N TYR A 166 0.41 3.48 3.99
CA TYR A 166 -0.19 4.53 3.14
C TYR A 166 -0.10 4.22 1.64
N ILE A 167 1.11 3.90 1.16
CA ILE A 167 1.40 3.66 -0.26
C ILE A 167 2.05 2.29 -0.38
N GLY A 168 1.40 1.37 -1.09
CA GLY A 168 1.81 -0.02 -1.21
C GLY A 168 1.36 -0.70 -2.50
N THR A 169 1.63 -2.01 -2.56
CA THR A 169 1.34 -2.86 -3.72
C THR A 169 0.23 -3.87 -3.45
N VAL A 170 -0.31 -3.89 -2.23
CA VAL A 170 -1.25 -4.91 -1.74
C VAL A 170 -0.71 -6.32 -1.96
N LEU A 171 0.57 -6.52 -1.56
CA LEU A 171 1.41 -7.64 -2.00
C LEU A 171 0.87 -9.05 -1.74
N TRP A 172 -0.14 -9.16 -0.87
CA TRP A 172 -0.77 -10.42 -0.53
C TRP A 172 -1.51 -11.05 -1.71
N ARG A 173 -2.18 -10.19 -2.49
CA ARG A 173 -2.91 -10.56 -3.71
C ARG A 173 -1.94 -10.98 -4.81
N GLN A 174 -2.48 -11.74 -5.76
CA GLN A 174 -1.76 -12.26 -6.90
C GLN A 174 -1.47 -11.15 -7.89
N ASN A 175 -2.44 -10.28 -8.19
CA ASN A 175 -2.13 -9.04 -8.88
C ASN A 175 -1.63 -7.99 -7.89
N TRP A 176 -0.64 -7.18 -8.27
CA TRP A 176 -0.10 -6.11 -7.42
C TRP A 176 -0.46 -4.74 -7.96
N GLN A 177 -0.84 -3.85 -7.05
CA GLN A 177 -1.07 -2.45 -7.36
C GLN A 177 0.22 -1.78 -7.87
N THR A 178 0.08 -0.99 -8.93
CA THR A 178 1.16 -0.18 -9.53
C THR A 178 0.68 1.22 -9.87
N PHE A 179 1.61 2.10 -10.21
CA PHE A 179 1.35 3.52 -10.45
C PHE A 179 1.93 3.93 -11.79
N ASP A 180 1.17 4.66 -12.60
CA ASP A 180 1.71 5.36 -13.76
C ASP A 180 2.16 6.74 -13.26
N ALA A 181 3.46 7.00 -13.36
CA ALA A 181 4.06 8.07 -12.57
C ALA A 181 5.38 8.60 -13.16
N VAL A 182 5.72 9.82 -12.74
CA VAL A 182 7.10 10.30 -12.71
C VAL A 182 7.57 10.25 -11.26
N SER A 183 8.67 9.54 -10.99
CA SER A 183 9.25 9.45 -9.64
C SER A 183 10.72 9.85 -9.63
N LEU A 184 11.16 10.41 -8.52
CA LEU A 184 12.53 10.81 -8.25
C LEU A 184 12.94 10.27 -6.88
N LYS A 185 14.15 9.70 -6.82
CA LYS A 185 14.82 9.31 -5.59
C LYS A 185 16.20 9.94 -5.56
N ASN A 186 16.52 10.66 -4.50
CA ASN A 186 17.81 11.30 -4.30
C ASN A 186 18.43 10.88 -2.96
N THR A 187 19.74 10.62 -2.97
CA THR A 187 20.54 10.27 -1.79
C THR A 187 21.84 11.09 -1.73
N SER A 188 21.85 12.31 -2.27
CA SER A 188 23.06 13.15 -2.29
C SER A 188 23.39 13.77 -0.93
N LEU A 189 22.42 13.82 -0.02
CA LEU A 189 22.61 14.27 1.36
C LEU A 189 23.02 13.09 2.26
N PRO A 190 23.98 13.29 3.19
CA PRO A 190 24.39 12.25 4.13
C PRO A 190 23.20 11.67 4.92
N ASP A 191 23.19 10.35 5.06
CA ASP A 191 22.17 9.58 5.81
C ASP A 191 20.71 9.87 5.43
N THR A 192 20.49 10.48 4.25
CA THR A 192 19.19 10.99 3.85
C THR A 192 18.75 10.39 2.53
N THR A 193 17.49 9.98 2.46
CA THR A 193 16.85 9.58 1.20
C THR A 193 15.60 10.44 1.01
N LEU A 194 15.58 11.22 -0.06
CA LEU A 194 14.41 12.00 -0.47
C LEU A 194 13.75 11.33 -1.67
N GLN A 195 12.44 11.16 -1.61
CA GLN A 195 11.66 10.58 -2.69
C GLN A 195 10.46 11.47 -2.98
N LEU A 196 10.20 11.66 -4.27
CA LEU A 196 9.10 12.44 -4.81
C LEU A 196 8.43 11.63 -5.91
N ALA A 197 7.11 11.72 -6.04
CA ALA A 197 6.41 11.21 -7.21
C ALA A 197 5.18 12.06 -7.52
N TYR A 198 4.96 12.30 -8.81
CA TYR A 198 3.66 12.67 -9.34
C TYR A 198 3.06 11.44 -10.00
N VAL A 199 1.83 11.11 -9.64
CA VAL A 199 1.10 9.93 -10.09
C VAL A 199 -0.19 10.41 -10.74
N ASN A 200 -0.43 9.96 -11.97
CA ASN A 200 -1.64 10.29 -12.71
C ASN A 200 -2.64 9.12 -12.81
N GLN A 201 -2.22 7.91 -12.44
CA GLN A 201 -3.08 6.72 -12.46
C GLN A 201 -2.62 5.69 -11.43
N VAL A 202 -3.59 5.05 -10.76
CA VAL A 202 -3.38 3.87 -9.92
C VAL A 202 -3.97 2.65 -10.65
N ASN A 203 -3.15 1.63 -10.88
CA ASN A 203 -3.60 0.35 -11.41
C ASN A 203 -3.87 -0.58 -10.22
N LEU A 204 -5.13 -0.90 -9.95
CA LEU A 204 -5.57 -1.64 -8.77
C LEU A 204 -5.40 -3.16 -8.94
N ILE A 205 -5.36 -3.87 -7.81
CA ILE A 205 -5.34 -5.36 -7.78
C ILE A 205 -6.52 -6.01 -8.51
N THR A 206 -7.62 -5.26 -8.67
CA THR A 206 -8.84 -5.71 -9.34
C THR A 206 -8.80 -5.49 -10.86
N ARG A 207 -7.65 -5.05 -11.42
CA ARG A 207 -7.49 -4.67 -12.84
C ARG A 207 -8.28 -3.43 -13.27
N LYS A 208 -8.91 -2.75 -12.32
CA LYS A 208 -9.47 -1.42 -12.53
C LYS A 208 -8.35 -0.39 -12.40
N ASN A 209 -8.54 0.75 -13.05
CA ASN A 209 -7.66 1.89 -12.91
C ASN A 209 -8.46 3.02 -12.28
N ASP A 210 -7.84 3.74 -11.36
CA ASP A 210 -8.35 4.99 -10.82
C ASP A 210 -7.49 6.12 -11.42
N ASP A 211 -8.11 7.05 -12.13
CA ASP A 211 -7.49 8.30 -12.56
C ASP A 211 -7.39 9.23 -11.34
N ILE A 212 -6.20 9.80 -11.13
CA ILE A 212 -5.88 10.54 -9.91
C ILE A 212 -4.83 11.61 -10.20
N ASP A 213 -4.94 12.78 -9.58
CA ASP A 213 -3.85 13.74 -9.46
C ASP A 213 -3.19 13.61 -8.07
N ALA A 214 -2.12 12.82 -8.00
CA ALA A 214 -1.46 12.50 -6.73
C ALA A 214 -0.01 12.99 -6.65
N PHE A 215 0.36 13.53 -5.50
CA PHE A 215 1.73 13.92 -5.18
C PHE A 215 2.22 13.24 -3.92
N PHE A 216 3.34 12.53 -4.03
CA PHE A 216 3.96 11.83 -2.93
C PHE A 216 5.30 12.45 -2.58
N PHE A 217 5.50 12.76 -1.31
CA PHE A 217 6.79 13.09 -0.72
C PHE A 217 7.12 12.15 0.43
N ASN A 218 8.35 11.64 0.45
CA ASN A 218 8.89 10.86 1.57
C ASN A 218 10.37 11.17 1.78
N GLY A 219 10.68 11.74 2.94
CA GLY A 219 12.05 12.01 3.39
C GLY A 219 12.42 11.11 4.55
N LYS A 220 13.50 10.35 4.42
CA LYS A 220 14.05 9.50 5.48
C LYS A 220 15.41 9.98 5.91
N TYR A 221 15.65 10.00 7.21
CA TYR A 221 16.93 10.36 7.81
C TYR A 221 17.38 9.28 8.79
N THR A 222 18.58 8.74 8.59
CA THR A 222 19.19 7.71 9.44
C THR A 222 20.35 8.23 10.29
N GLY A 223 20.69 9.52 10.22
CA GLY A 223 21.80 10.11 10.96
C GLY A 223 21.49 10.38 12.44
N PHE A 224 20.21 10.38 12.82
CA PHE A 224 19.79 10.42 14.22
C PHE A 224 19.97 9.03 14.84
N LYS A 225 21.05 8.84 15.62
CA LYS A 225 21.44 7.52 16.14
C LYS A 225 20.35 6.77 16.92
N PRO A 226 19.51 7.42 17.75
CA PRO A 226 18.46 6.70 18.48
C PRO A 226 17.40 6.08 17.57
N ALA A 227 17.01 6.77 16.50
CA ALA A 227 15.91 6.34 15.64
C ALA A 227 16.04 6.83 14.20
N LYS A 228 15.56 6.02 13.27
CA LYS A 228 15.33 6.45 11.88
C LYS A 228 14.10 7.35 11.86
N LEU A 229 14.26 8.55 11.29
CA LEU A 229 13.19 9.52 11.15
C LEU A 229 12.63 9.46 9.72
N GLU A 230 11.33 9.61 9.58
CA GLU A 230 10.65 9.65 8.30
C GLU A 230 9.55 10.71 8.34
N LEU A 231 9.66 11.72 7.47
CA LEU A 231 8.63 12.74 7.22
C LEU A 231 8.00 12.46 5.87
N TYR A 232 6.68 12.53 5.78
CA TYR A 232 5.98 12.26 4.54
C TYR A 232 4.75 13.13 4.35
N ASN A 233 4.43 13.38 3.09
CA ASN A 233 3.17 13.99 2.68
C ASN A 233 2.63 13.24 1.46
N TYR A 234 1.37 12.82 1.53
CA TYR A 234 0.69 12.13 0.44
C TYR A 234 -0.60 12.89 0.14
N TYR A 235 -0.63 13.57 -1.00
CA TYR A 235 -1.78 14.25 -1.55
C TYR A 235 -2.41 13.34 -2.61
N LEU A 236 -3.69 13.02 -2.44
CA LEU A 236 -4.49 12.15 -3.29
C LEU A 236 -5.73 12.92 -3.74
N ASP A 237 -5.90 13.13 -5.04
CA ASP A 237 -7.09 13.78 -5.60
C ASP A 237 -7.66 12.92 -6.73
N TYR A 238 -8.74 12.20 -6.45
CA TYR A 238 -9.38 11.27 -7.37
C TYR A 238 -10.32 12.03 -8.33
N ASP A 239 -10.22 11.73 -9.62
CA ASP A 239 -10.99 12.41 -10.68
C ASP A 239 -12.38 11.82 -10.89
N ASP A 240 -12.57 10.57 -10.48
CA ASP A 240 -13.81 9.84 -10.64
C ASP A 240 -14.77 10.05 -9.48
N LYS A 241 -15.99 10.50 -9.78
CA LYS A 241 -17.03 10.82 -8.78
C LYS A 241 -17.29 9.71 -7.74
N PRO A 242 -17.32 8.41 -8.10
CA PRO A 242 -17.46 7.33 -7.10
C PRO A 242 -16.33 7.29 -6.06
N ASP A 243 -15.17 7.86 -6.40
CA ASP A 243 -13.93 7.78 -5.62
C ASP A 243 -13.53 9.10 -4.96
N PHE A 244 -14.26 10.20 -5.18
CA PHE A 244 -14.05 11.49 -4.51
C PHE A 244 -13.90 11.39 -2.99
N GLY A 245 -14.61 10.46 -2.35
CA GLY A 245 -14.47 10.24 -0.90
C GLY A 245 -13.11 9.69 -0.45
N LYS A 246 -12.23 9.31 -1.39
CA LYS A 246 -10.83 8.90 -1.14
C LYS A 246 -9.83 10.05 -1.33
N SER A 247 -10.25 11.21 -1.84
CA SER A 247 -9.39 12.38 -2.00
C SER A 247 -8.98 12.94 -0.64
N THR A 248 -7.70 12.87 -0.34
CA THR A 248 -7.14 13.16 0.99
C THR A 248 -5.74 13.75 0.91
N ASN A 249 -5.39 14.60 1.88
CA ASN A 249 -4.02 15.03 2.10
C ASN A 249 -3.55 14.57 3.47
N THR A 250 -2.50 13.73 3.50
CA THR A 250 -1.95 13.14 4.72
C THR A 250 -0.53 13.67 4.96
N LEU A 251 -0.30 14.33 6.08
CA LEU A 251 1.03 14.75 6.53
C LEU A 251 1.39 13.98 7.79
N GLY A 252 2.56 13.33 7.82
CA GLY A 252 2.95 12.54 8.98
C GLY A 252 4.45 12.42 9.22
N LEU A 253 4.76 12.01 10.44
CA LEU A 253 6.10 11.85 10.98
C LEU A 253 6.20 10.51 11.69
N ARG A 254 7.31 9.81 11.47
CA ARG A 254 7.61 8.53 12.10
C ARG A 254 9.04 8.51 12.67
N ALA A 255 9.18 7.89 13.83
CA ALA A 255 10.46 7.49 14.41
C ALA A 255 10.47 5.97 14.66
N ASN A 256 11.49 5.26 14.16
CA ASN A 256 11.69 3.82 14.38
C ASN A 256 13.09 3.56 14.93
N GLY A 257 13.17 3.07 16.16
CA GLY A 257 14.42 2.90 16.90
C GLY A 257 14.66 1.46 17.35
N ALA A 258 15.94 1.15 17.53
CA ALA A 258 16.40 -0.11 18.12
C ALA A 258 17.62 0.19 19.00
N HIS A 259 17.50 -0.05 20.30
CA HIS A 259 18.55 0.19 21.27
C HIS A 259 19.08 -1.15 21.82
N PRO A 260 20.32 -1.56 21.49
CA PRO A 260 20.92 -2.75 22.06
C PRO A 260 21.22 -2.52 23.54
N LEU A 261 20.64 -3.33 24.43
CA LEU A 261 20.96 -3.32 25.86
C LEU A 261 22.26 -4.05 26.13
N ASN A 262 22.50 -5.15 25.40
CA ASN A 262 23.71 -5.95 25.45
C ASN A 262 23.86 -6.77 24.14
N GLY A 263 24.78 -7.74 24.12
CA GLY A 263 25.04 -8.58 22.94
C GLY A 263 23.91 -9.53 22.52
N THR A 264 22.88 -9.72 23.35
CA THR A 264 21.77 -10.64 23.11
C THR A 264 20.39 -9.98 23.16
N VAL A 265 20.23 -8.83 23.83
CA VAL A 265 18.94 -8.16 24.03
C VAL A 265 18.94 -6.77 23.39
N SER A 266 17.88 -6.46 22.66
CA SER A 266 17.63 -5.11 22.12
C SER A 266 16.21 -4.67 22.41
N LEU A 267 16.05 -3.42 22.87
CA LEU A 267 14.76 -2.74 22.92
C LEU A 267 14.44 -2.17 21.55
N LEU A 268 13.17 -2.24 21.18
CA LEU A 268 12.62 -1.70 19.94
C LEU A 268 11.51 -0.73 20.30
N TYR A 269 11.42 0.34 19.54
CA TYR A 269 10.35 1.31 19.72
C TYR A 269 9.99 1.97 18.40
N THR A 270 8.74 2.36 18.30
CA THR A 270 8.20 3.09 17.17
C THR A 270 7.18 4.09 17.69
N GLY A 271 7.26 5.31 17.16
CA GLY A 271 6.21 6.31 17.25
C GLY A 271 5.87 6.81 15.86
N GLU A 272 4.60 6.98 15.55
CA GLU A 272 4.14 7.61 14.32
C GLU A 272 2.89 8.44 14.57
N PHE A 273 2.82 9.59 13.93
CA PHE A 273 1.66 10.46 13.92
C PHE A 273 1.41 10.93 12.49
N ALA A 274 0.15 11.00 12.08
CA ALA A 274 -0.24 11.68 10.86
C ALA A 274 -1.55 12.44 11.05
N TRP A 275 -1.68 13.54 10.31
CA TRP A 275 -2.90 14.33 10.21
C TRP A 275 -3.39 14.26 8.76
N GLN A 276 -4.66 13.92 8.59
CA GLN A 276 -5.31 13.76 7.29
C GLN A 276 -6.49 14.71 7.18
N THR A 277 -6.64 15.34 6.01
CA THR A 277 -7.73 16.27 5.66
C THR A 277 -8.33 15.92 4.31
N ASP A 278 -9.56 16.36 4.07
CA ASP A 278 -10.16 16.35 2.74
C ASP A 278 -9.46 17.31 1.77
N VAL A 279 -9.45 16.96 0.48
CA VAL A 279 -8.99 17.81 -0.63
C VAL A 279 -9.82 17.56 -1.89
N GLY A 280 -9.64 18.42 -2.90
CA GLY A 280 -10.29 18.25 -4.19
C GLY A 280 -11.81 18.24 -4.10
N ASP A 281 -12.42 17.27 -4.77
CA ASP A 281 -13.87 17.08 -4.81
C ASP A 281 -14.42 16.17 -3.70
N ASN A 282 -13.67 15.94 -2.61
CA ASN A 282 -14.16 15.13 -1.50
C ASN A 282 -15.50 15.69 -0.95
N PRO A 283 -16.57 14.90 -0.93
CA PRO A 283 -17.90 15.40 -0.56
C PRO A 283 -18.07 15.65 0.93
N VAL A 284 -17.12 15.19 1.76
CA VAL A 284 -17.16 15.34 3.22
C VAL A 284 -15.95 16.16 3.63
N SER A 285 -16.18 17.35 4.19
CA SER A 285 -15.11 18.07 4.87
C SER A 285 -14.84 17.39 6.20
N TYR A 286 -13.58 17.03 6.45
CA TYR A 286 -13.17 16.35 7.66
C TYR A 286 -11.68 16.52 7.93
N ASP A 287 -11.31 16.35 9.20
CA ASP A 287 -9.93 16.07 9.58
C ASP A 287 -9.87 14.90 10.56
N ALA A 288 -8.86 14.05 10.41
CA ALA A 288 -8.67 12.89 11.26
C ALA A 288 -7.18 12.65 11.53
N ASN A 289 -6.90 12.13 12.72
CA ASN A 289 -5.54 11.84 13.16
C ASN A 289 -5.26 10.33 13.10
N TYR A 290 -3.99 10.00 12.90
CA TYR A 290 -3.44 8.67 13.03
C TYR A 290 -2.33 8.68 14.07
N TRP A 291 -2.29 7.64 14.90
CA TRP A 291 -1.22 7.44 15.87
C TRP A 291 -0.82 5.97 15.91
N LEU A 292 0.48 5.70 16.05
CA LEU A 292 1.00 4.38 16.38
C LEU A 292 2.08 4.52 17.44
N VAL A 293 1.92 3.77 18.52
CA VAL A 293 2.95 3.55 19.53
C VAL A 293 3.23 2.07 19.63
N GLU A 294 4.47 1.68 19.46
CA GLU A 294 4.90 0.28 19.56
C GLU A 294 6.17 0.19 20.40
N GLY A 295 6.17 -0.75 21.34
CA GLY A 295 7.33 -1.13 22.15
C GLY A 295 7.61 -2.62 21.97
N GLY A 296 8.88 -3.00 21.99
CA GLY A 296 9.24 -4.40 21.85
C GLY A 296 10.62 -4.76 22.39
N VAL A 297 10.82 -6.06 22.58
CA VAL A 297 12.08 -6.63 23.00
C VAL A 297 12.47 -7.73 22.03
N LYS A 298 13.72 -7.70 21.59
CA LYS A 298 14.31 -8.71 20.74
C LYS A 298 15.42 -9.43 21.49
N PHE A 299 15.26 -10.73 21.64
CA PHE A 299 16.26 -11.66 22.16
C PHE A 299 16.92 -12.38 20.98
N LYS A 300 18.24 -12.34 20.93
CA LYS A 300 19.07 -13.25 20.15
C LYS A 300 19.25 -14.51 21.01
N LEU A 301 18.78 -15.63 20.48
CA LEU A 301 18.83 -16.93 21.15
C LEU A 301 19.75 -17.85 20.37
N ASP A 302 20.15 -18.96 20.99
CA ASP A 302 20.79 -20.06 20.29
C ASP A 302 19.75 -21.01 19.67
N ASN A 303 20.23 -22.05 18.97
CA ASN A 303 19.36 -23.03 18.32
C ASN A 303 18.44 -23.72 19.35
N PRO A 304 17.19 -24.09 18.98
CA PRO A 304 16.64 -24.10 17.62
C PRO A 304 15.86 -22.83 17.22
N LEU A 305 15.68 -21.86 18.13
CA LEU A 305 14.80 -20.70 17.91
C LEU A 305 15.52 -19.51 17.25
N ASN A 306 16.80 -19.32 17.54
CA ASN A 306 17.72 -18.30 16.99
C ASN A 306 17.34 -16.84 17.33
N MET A 307 16.06 -16.55 17.55
CA MET A 307 15.53 -15.23 17.85
C MET A 307 14.13 -15.34 18.47
N LEU A 308 13.84 -14.48 19.43
CA LEU A 308 12.49 -14.20 19.91
C LEU A 308 12.29 -12.68 19.90
N LEU A 309 11.20 -12.22 19.30
CA LEU A 309 10.77 -10.84 19.28
C LEU A 309 9.37 -10.78 19.85
N LEU A 310 9.18 -9.96 20.88
CA LEU A 310 7.89 -9.66 21.46
C LEU A 310 7.63 -8.17 21.27
N LYS A 311 6.42 -7.81 20.84
CA LYS A 311 5.99 -6.42 20.71
C LYS A 311 4.58 -6.25 21.25
N ALA A 312 4.31 -5.08 21.83
CA ALA A 312 2.97 -4.58 22.10
C ALA A 312 2.81 -3.26 21.35
N SER A 313 1.66 -3.07 20.72
CA SER A 313 1.41 -1.94 19.85
C SER A 313 -0.02 -1.45 20.03
N TYR A 314 -0.20 -0.15 19.84
CA TYR A 314 -1.51 0.50 19.81
C TYR A 314 -1.54 1.40 18.58
N GLU A 315 -2.42 1.08 17.64
CA GLU A 315 -2.63 1.81 16.39
C GLU A 315 -4.04 2.39 16.39
N VAL A 316 -4.16 3.69 16.08
CA VAL A 316 -5.44 4.39 16.02
C VAL A 316 -5.57 5.07 14.67
N LEU A 317 -6.67 4.78 13.98
CA LEU A 317 -7.15 5.56 12.84
C LEU A 317 -8.39 6.29 13.33
N GLY A 318 -8.22 7.56 13.68
CA GLY A 318 -9.27 8.35 14.29
C GLY A 318 -10.39 8.71 13.33
N SER A 319 -11.37 9.41 13.87
CA SER A 319 -12.55 9.87 13.17
C SER A 319 -12.88 11.33 13.47
N ASP A 320 -13.53 11.99 12.51
CA ASP A 320 -14.21 13.26 12.75
C ASP A 320 -15.63 12.98 13.27
N ASN A 321 -15.76 12.79 14.58
CA ASN A 321 -17.04 12.63 15.29
C ASN A 321 -17.91 11.46 14.77
N GLY A 322 -17.29 10.43 14.20
CA GLY A 322 -17.97 9.29 13.59
C GLY A 322 -18.58 9.57 12.20
N THR A 323 -18.24 10.70 11.57
CA THR A 323 -18.71 11.08 10.23
C THR A 323 -17.80 10.53 9.15
N LYS A 324 -16.49 10.70 9.33
CA LYS A 324 -15.46 10.27 8.38
C LYS A 324 -14.20 9.90 9.13
N ALA A 325 -13.69 8.70 8.87
CA ALA A 325 -12.46 8.22 9.48
C ALA A 325 -11.23 8.53 8.64
N PHE A 326 -10.08 8.46 9.30
CA PHE A 326 -8.79 8.33 8.64
C PHE A 326 -8.79 7.10 7.73
N ILE A 327 -8.35 7.27 6.48
CA ILE A 327 -8.31 6.19 5.49
C ILE A 327 -6.94 6.02 4.85
N THR A 328 -6.65 4.81 4.39
CA THR A 328 -5.42 4.45 3.67
C THR A 328 -5.74 3.77 2.33
N PRO A 329 -6.28 4.52 1.35
CA PRO A 329 -6.84 3.94 0.12
C PRO A 329 -5.80 3.22 -0.75
N LEU A 330 -4.53 3.59 -0.64
CA LEU A 330 -3.41 2.99 -1.40
C LEU A 330 -2.52 2.07 -0.55
N GLY A 331 -2.96 1.75 0.68
CA GLY A 331 -2.22 0.94 1.65
C GLY A 331 -2.28 -0.56 1.36
N THR A 332 -1.29 -1.31 1.84
CA THR A 332 -1.37 -2.78 1.92
C THR A 332 -2.14 -3.19 3.18
N ASN A 333 -3.44 -2.86 3.21
CA ASN A 333 -4.25 -2.87 4.44
C ASN A 333 -4.36 -4.26 5.09
N HIS A 334 -4.27 -5.35 4.32
CA HIS A 334 -4.21 -6.74 4.82
C HIS A 334 -3.10 -7.02 5.86
N ALA A 335 -2.11 -6.12 6.00
CA ALA A 335 -1.05 -6.24 6.99
C ALA A 335 -1.39 -5.64 8.38
N PHE A 336 -2.57 -5.04 8.52
CA PHE A 336 -2.97 -4.21 9.65
C PHE A 336 -4.43 -4.51 10.03
N GLN A 337 -4.82 -4.28 11.29
CA GLN A 337 -6.17 -4.57 11.80
C GLN A 337 -6.64 -6.00 11.46
N GLY A 338 -5.75 -6.99 11.64
CA GLY A 338 -6.02 -8.39 11.37
C GLY A 338 -5.90 -8.83 9.91
N TRP A 339 -5.73 -10.13 9.70
CA TRP A 339 -5.61 -10.76 8.38
C TRP A 339 -6.94 -11.31 7.85
N ALA A 340 -8.00 -11.33 8.66
CA ALA A 340 -9.36 -11.67 8.27
C ALA A 340 -9.99 -10.65 7.31
N ASP A 341 -9.32 -9.51 7.07
CA ASP A 341 -9.72 -8.46 6.14
C ASP A 341 -11.03 -7.72 6.51
N ARG A 342 -11.42 -7.73 7.80
CA ARG A 342 -12.62 -7.04 8.28
C ARG A 342 -12.51 -5.52 8.19
N PHE A 343 -11.30 -4.99 8.34
CA PHE A 343 -11.02 -3.55 8.39
C PHE A 343 -10.13 -3.07 7.24
N LEU A 344 -10.27 -3.68 6.05
CA LEU A 344 -9.63 -3.17 4.83
C LEU A 344 -10.08 -1.74 4.49
N ALA A 345 -11.31 -1.40 4.87
CA ALA A 345 -11.85 -0.05 4.89
C ALA A 345 -12.10 0.34 6.35
N THR A 346 -11.58 1.50 6.77
CA THR A 346 -11.80 2.02 8.12
C THR A 346 -13.29 2.35 8.30
N PRO A 347 -13.94 1.87 9.39
CA PRO A 347 -15.30 2.27 9.71
C PRO A 347 -15.40 3.77 9.98
N ALA A 348 -16.59 4.36 9.80
CA ALA A 348 -16.79 5.81 9.99
C ALA A 348 -16.43 6.29 11.41
N ASN A 349 -16.59 5.45 12.43
CA ASN A 349 -16.24 5.71 13.83
C ASN A 349 -14.75 5.49 14.15
N GLY A 350 -13.90 5.39 13.13
CA GLY A 350 -12.48 5.09 13.33
C GLY A 350 -12.26 3.67 13.81
N ILE A 351 -11.02 3.37 14.18
CA ILE A 351 -10.64 2.09 14.76
C ILE A 351 -9.42 2.26 15.65
N GLU A 352 -9.48 1.61 16.80
CA GLU A 352 -8.36 1.37 17.70
C GLU A 352 -7.99 -0.12 17.62
N ASP A 353 -6.69 -0.40 17.55
CA ASP A 353 -6.16 -1.75 17.49
C ASP A 353 -5.02 -1.87 18.52
N PHE A 354 -5.31 -2.55 19.63
CA PHE A 354 -4.26 -3.01 20.54
C PHE A 354 -3.83 -4.42 20.12
N TYR A 355 -2.55 -4.59 19.81
CA TYR A 355 -2.05 -5.88 19.35
C TYR A 355 -0.70 -6.29 19.91
N ALA A 356 -0.61 -7.58 20.22
CA ALA A 356 0.60 -8.24 20.69
C ALA A 356 1.19 -9.10 19.57
N THR A 357 2.47 -8.89 19.26
CA THR A 357 3.18 -9.65 18.22
C THR A 357 4.28 -10.51 18.81
N LEU A 358 4.30 -11.79 18.45
CA LEU A 358 5.42 -12.69 18.64
C LEU A 358 6.04 -13.05 17.29
N ILE A 359 7.37 -12.94 17.17
CA ILE A 359 8.13 -13.47 16.03
C ILE A 359 9.27 -14.33 16.54
N THR A 360 9.40 -15.53 15.99
CA THR A 360 10.53 -16.43 16.26
C THR A 360 10.96 -17.16 14.99
N LYS A 361 12.11 -17.85 15.01
CA LYS A 361 12.72 -18.47 13.83
C LYS A 361 13.08 -19.96 14.02
N PRO A 362 12.14 -20.82 14.46
CA PRO A 362 12.42 -22.24 14.71
C PRO A 362 12.94 -22.91 13.43
N PHE A 363 14.11 -23.57 13.53
CA PHE A 363 14.72 -24.32 12.42
C PHE A 363 14.84 -23.49 11.11
N GLY A 364 15.08 -22.18 11.25
CA GLY A 364 15.20 -21.24 10.15
C GLY A 364 13.88 -20.83 9.47
N ALA A 365 12.72 -21.33 9.93
CA ALA A 365 11.41 -20.88 9.48
C ALA A 365 10.94 -19.70 10.33
N LYS A 366 10.50 -18.60 9.72
CA LYS A 366 9.92 -17.46 10.43
C LYS A 366 8.48 -17.80 10.83
N PHE A 367 8.25 -17.90 12.14
CA PHE A 367 6.94 -17.97 12.75
C PHE A 367 6.52 -16.59 13.25
N VAL A 368 5.26 -16.22 13.01
CA VAL A 368 4.63 -14.99 13.49
C VAL A 368 3.30 -15.37 14.13
N ALA A 369 3.04 -14.84 15.31
CA ALA A 369 1.72 -14.81 15.92
C ALA A 369 1.36 -13.36 16.23
N VAL A 370 0.13 -12.94 15.94
CA VAL A 370 -0.40 -11.64 16.32
C VAL A 370 -1.76 -11.85 16.96
N TRP A 371 -2.02 -11.23 18.09
CA TRP A 371 -3.36 -11.14 18.66
C TRP A 371 -3.79 -9.68 18.63
N HIS A 372 -5.02 -9.44 18.21
CA HIS A 372 -5.64 -8.12 18.06
C HIS A 372 -6.86 -8.01 18.98
N ASP A 373 -7.03 -6.82 19.55
CA ASP A 373 -8.21 -6.34 20.25
C ASP A 373 -8.65 -5.05 19.57
N LEU A 374 -9.84 -5.07 18.97
CA LEU A 374 -10.29 -4.09 18.00
C LEU A 374 -11.55 -3.39 18.54
N SER A 375 -11.51 -2.07 18.59
CA SER A 375 -12.65 -1.24 19.01
C SER A 375 -12.79 -0.02 18.10
N SER A 376 -13.93 0.67 18.21
CA SER A 376 -14.06 2.00 17.60
C SER A 376 -13.29 3.04 18.39
N GLU A 377 -12.78 4.05 17.71
CA GLU A 377 -12.26 5.26 18.37
C GLU A 377 -13.40 6.17 18.85
N GLU A 378 -14.50 6.23 18.11
CA GLU A 378 -15.71 6.96 18.50
C GLU A 378 -16.83 6.02 18.92
N ARG A 379 -17.54 6.37 20.00
CA ARG A 379 -18.78 5.72 20.47
C ARG A 379 -18.63 4.32 21.11
N ASP A 380 -17.42 3.92 21.48
CA ASP A 380 -17.12 2.75 22.34
C ASP A 380 -17.71 1.41 21.85
N PHE A 381 -17.78 1.19 20.53
CA PHE A 381 -18.12 -0.10 19.95
C PHE A 381 -16.97 -1.09 20.12
N ASP A 382 -17.34 -2.32 20.49
CA ASP A 382 -16.43 -3.45 20.51
C ASP A 382 -16.49 -4.12 19.13
N TYR A 383 -15.37 -4.12 18.42
CA TYR A 383 -15.28 -4.81 17.14
C TYR A 383 -14.84 -6.26 17.29
N GLY A 384 -14.41 -6.71 18.45
CA GLY A 384 -14.00 -8.09 18.72
C GLY A 384 -12.49 -8.31 18.60
N THR A 385 -12.10 -9.57 18.49
CA THR A 385 -10.69 -9.97 18.59
C THR A 385 -10.24 -10.84 17.42
N GLU A 386 -8.94 -10.84 17.13
CA GLU A 386 -8.37 -11.68 16.09
C GLU A 386 -7.09 -12.37 16.54
N LEU A 387 -6.94 -13.65 16.16
CA LEU A 387 -5.68 -14.38 16.26
C LEU A 387 -5.14 -14.72 14.87
N ASP A 388 -3.89 -14.36 14.65
CA ASP A 388 -3.20 -14.42 13.38
C ASP A 388 -1.92 -15.25 13.50
N LEU A 389 -1.80 -16.32 12.72
CA LEU A 389 -0.63 -17.21 12.72
C LEU A 389 -0.01 -17.35 11.32
N MET A 390 1.31 -17.26 11.22
CA MET A 390 2.03 -17.45 9.94
C MET A 390 3.34 -18.19 10.15
N LEU A 391 3.61 -19.17 9.29
CA LEU A 391 4.89 -19.85 9.20
C LEU A 391 5.43 -19.75 7.77
N THR A 392 6.68 -19.31 7.62
CA THR A 392 7.33 -19.16 6.30
C THR A 392 8.76 -19.65 6.33
N LYS A 393 9.20 -20.37 5.29
CA LYS A 393 10.58 -20.83 5.17
C LYS A 393 11.08 -20.62 3.75
N SER A 394 12.27 -20.03 3.63
CA SER A 394 12.99 -19.96 2.36
C SER A 394 14.11 -21.00 2.34
N PHE A 395 14.27 -21.68 1.21
CA PHE A 395 15.26 -22.75 1.03
C PHE A 395 15.74 -22.81 -0.43
N MET A 396 16.84 -23.51 -0.67
CA MET A 396 17.41 -23.70 -2.02
C MET A 396 17.55 -22.38 -2.82
N LYS A 397 17.93 -21.29 -2.14
CA LYS A 397 18.11 -19.90 -2.64
C LYS A 397 16.86 -19.20 -3.22
N HIS A 398 16.01 -19.92 -3.94
CA HIS A 398 14.93 -19.36 -4.76
C HIS A 398 13.52 -19.77 -4.32
N TRP A 399 13.39 -20.73 -3.41
CA TRP A 399 12.11 -21.25 -2.98
C TRP A 399 11.67 -20.64 -1.66
N THR A 400 10.39 -20.30 -1.56
CA THR A 400 9.71 -19.93 -0.33
C THR A 400 8.42 -20.71 -0.22
N VAL A 401 8.18 -21.34 0.92
CA VAL A 401 6.89 -21.94 1.27
C VAL A 401 6.33 -21.24 2.50
N GLY A 402 5.02 -21.20 2.61
CA GLY A 402 4.39 -20.69 3.80
C GLY A 402 2.94 -21.10 3.95
N ALA A 403 2.48 -20.96 5.18
CA ALA A 403 1.08 -21.08 5.56
C ALA A 403 0.71 -19.92 6.48
N LYS A 404 -0.55 -19.53 6.44
CA LYS A 404 -1.12 -18.45 7.22
C LYS A 404 -2.53 -18.87 7.66
N ALA A 405 -2.95 -18.46 8.84
CA ALA A 405 -4.30 -18.64 9.36
C ALA A 405 -4.71 -17.39 10.13
N SER A 406 -6.00 -17.06 10.08
CA SER A 406 -6.61 -16.00 10.88
C SER A 406 -7.97 -16.45 11.39
N TRP A 407 -8.27 -16.11 12.65
CA TRP A 407 -9.56 -16.35 13.28
C TRP A 407 -10.01 -15.06 13.96
N TYR A 408 -11.04 -14.46 13.39
CA TYR A 408 -11.67 -13.25 13.89
C TYR A 408 -13.02 -13.61 14.50
N ASP A 409 -13.22 -13.18 15.75
CA ASP A 409 -14.43 -13.35 16.55
C ASP A 409 -15.06 -11.97 16.73
N ALA A 410 -16.25 -11.78 16.17
CA ALA A 410 -16.93 -10.49 16.22
C ALA A 410 -17.78 -10.39 17.50
N ASP A 411 -17.66 -9.27 18.22
CA ASP A 411 -18.59 -9.03 19.33
C ASP A 411 -20.02 -8.71 18.80
N GLY A 412 -21.03 -9.18 19.54
CA GLY A 412 -22.45 -8.99 19.24
C GLY A 412 -22.91 -7.52 19.23
N ASN A 413 -22.13 -6.57 19.77
CA ASN A 413 -22.43 -5.14 19.71
C ASN A 413 -21.90 -4.41 18.45
N SER A 414 -21.12 -5.10 17.60
CA SER A 414 -20.43 -4.54 16.41
C SER A 414 -21.36 -4.11 15.25
N LEU A 415 -22.62 -3.74 15.53
CA LEU A 415 -23.60 -3.19 14.59
C LEU A 415 -23.19 -1.78 14.15
N ASN A 416 -22.08 -1.67 13.43
CA ASN A 416 -21.60 -0.41 12.92
C ASN A 416 -22.39 -0.01 11.68
N THR A 417 -23.03 1.16 11.77
CA THR A 417 -23.87 1.78 10.74
C THR A 417 -23.01 2.37 9.62
N ALA A 418 -22.41 1.49 8.81
CA ALA A 418 -22.03 1.70 7.39
C ALA A 418 -21.36 0.42 6.84
N GLY A 419 -21.95 -0.75 7.07
CA GLY A 419 -21.44 -2.05 6.59
C GLY A 419 -22.32 -3.20 7.09
N PRO A 420 -22.19 -4.42 6.54
CA PRO A 420 -22.79 -5.59 7.17
C PRO A 420 -22.28 -5.70 8.61
N PRO A 421 -23.12 -6.14 9.57
CA PRO A 421 -22.70 -6.31 10.96
C PRO A 421 -21.45 -7.17 11.01
N SER A 422 -20.44 -6.82 11.83
CA SER A 422 -19.25 -7.67 11.86
C SER A 422 -19.65 -9.07 12.32
N LYS A 423 -19.13 -10.06 11.61
CA LYS A 423 -19.36 -11.48 11.88
C LYS A 423 -18.04 -12.20 11.90
N ASP A 424 -18.06 -13.39 12.48
CA ASP A 424 -16.87 -14.22 12.56
C ASP A 424 -16.31 -14.50 11.16
N ALA A 425 -14.99 -14.56 11.08
CA ALA A 425 -14.30 -14.93 9.85
C ALA A 425 -13.11 -15.81 10.17
N THR A 426 -13.00 -16.89 9.44
CA THR A 426 -11.83 -17.77 9.48
C THR A 426 -11.21 -17.82 8.09
N LYS A 427 -9.89 -17.60 8.01
CA LYS A 427 -9.16 -17.70 6.74
C LYS A 427 -7.92 -18.56 6.86
N TYR A 428 -7.64 -19.31 5.81
CA TYR A 428 -6.44 -20.11 5.69
C TYR A 428 -5.76 -19.86 4.36
N TRP A 429 -4.44 -19.87 4.37
CA TRP A 429 -3.65 -19.80 3.17
C TRP A 429 -2.47 -20.76 3.21
N ALA A 430 -2.11 -21.25 2.04
CA ALA A 430 -0.86 -21.96 1.80
C ALA A 430 -0.28 -21.50 0.47
N TRP A 431 1.04 -21.35 0.39
CA TRP A 431 1.68 -20.97 -0.86
C TRP A 431 3.05 -21.58 -1.03
N VAL A 432 3.42 -21.71 -2.31
CA VAL A 432 4.78 -22.01 -2.76
C VAL A 432 5.15 -20.95 -3.77
N GLN A 433 6.33 -20.38 -3.60
CA GLN A 433 6.87 -19.35 -4.47
C GLN A 433 8.28 -19.73 -4.91
N PHE A 434 8.53 -19.59 -6.20
CA PHE A 434 9.86 -19.57 -6.79
C PHE A 434 10.16 -18.14 -7.26
N LYS A 435 11.35 -17.62 -6.94
CA LYS A 435 11.82 -16.33 -7.42
C LYS A 435 13.28 -16.40 -7.87
N TYR A 436 13.53 -16.04 -9.12
CA TYR A 436 14.86 -15.95 -9.74
C TYR A 436 15.20 -14.49 -10.03
#